data_AF-A0A433PGW7-F1
#
_entry.id   AF-A0A433PGW7-F1
#
_cell.length_a   1.000
_cell.length_b   1.000
_cell.length_c   1.000
_cell.angle_alpha   90.00
_cell.angle_beta   90.00
_cell.angle_gamma   90.00
#
_symmetry.space_group_name_H-M   'P 1'
#
loop_
_entity.id
_entity.type
_entity.pdbx_description
1 polymer ?
#
loop_
_entity_poly.entity_id
_entity_poly.type
_entity_poly.pdbx_seq_one_letter_code
_entity_poly.pdbx_strand_id
1 'polypeptide(L)'
;MSNTWLRLPQDPITADRLPLQIGAQVSPSRYNTFVACRESPGYKFELKADGSVFVVDMAYCVHEAVVMILQRHFNLANGAALIDAPIDVFGQPLLCLVYDDPGGSGAVVAPDICVSPVHSHVQGPILPYPAPPPGDFGVL
;
A
#
# COMPACT_ATOMS: atom_id res chain seq x y z
N MET A 1 30.46 -13.27 2.37
CA MET A 1 29.73 -12.59 1.27
C MET A 1 28.26 -12.85 1.50
N SER A 2 27.47 -11.81 1.74
CA SER A 2 26.05 -12.01 1.97
C SER A 2 25.31 -12.02 0.64
N ASN A 3 24.63 -13.13 0.34
CA ASN A 3 23.91 -13.30 -0.91
C ASN A 3 22.56 -12.59 -0.80
N THR A 4 22.47 -11.34 -1.24
CA THR A 4 21.21 -10.64 -1.40
C THR A 4 20.36 -11.32 -2.49
N TRP A 5 19.12 -11.67 -2.19
CA TRP A 5 18.21 -12.31 -3.15
C TRP A 5 16.77 -11.83 -2.97
N LEU A 6 16.00 -11.86 -4.07
CA LEU A 6 14.58 -11.55 -4.11
C LEU A 6 13.94 -12.23 -5.33
N ARG A 7 13.08 -13.23 -5.14
CA ARG A 7 12.43 -13.97 -6.23
C ARG A 7 11.18 -14.73 -5.77
N LEU A 8 10.17 -14.85 -6.64
CA LEU A 8 9.05 -15.78 -6.38
C LEU A 8 9.52 -17.23 -6.52
N PRO A 9 8.89 -18.17 -5.80
CA PRO A 9 8.97 -19.59 -6.13
C PRO A 9 8.45 -19.85 -7.56
N GLN A 10 8.91 -20.94 -8.18
CA GLN A 10 8.38 -21.41 -9.46
C GLN A 10 7.01 -22.07 -9.30
N ASP A 11 6.81 -22.76 -8.17
CA ASP A 11 5.53 -23.40 -7.85
C ASP A 11 4.52 -22.35 -7.35
N PRO A 12 3.21 -22.56 -7.58
CA PRO A 12 2.16 -21.73 -7.00
C PRO A 12 2.30 -21.66 -5.47
N ILE A 13 2.16 -20.45 -4.92
CA ILE A 13 2.08 -20.25 -3.48
C ILE A 13 0.65 -20.56 -3.06
N THR A 14 0.51 -21.30 -1.97
CA THR A 14 -0.78 -21.61 -1.34
C THR A 14 -0.90 -20.87 -0.02
N ALA A 15 -2.12 -20.52 0.38
CA ALA A 15 -2.37 -19.68 1.55
C ALA A 15 -1.84 -20.29 2.87
N ASP A 16 -1.80 -21.62 2.98
CA ASP A 16 -1.24 -22.36 4.12
C ASP A 16 0.28 -22.21 4.28
N ARG A 17 0.96 -21.67 3.25
CA ARG A 17 2.42 -21.45 3.26
C ARG A 17 2.80 -20.01 3.61
N LEU A 18 1.82 -19.18 3.98
CA LEU A 18 2.04 -17.78 4.33
C LEU A 18 2.30 -17.61 5.85
N PRO A 19 3.16 -16.66 6.27
CA PRO A 19 3.99 -15.80 5.42
C PRO A 19 5.20 -16.55 4.83
N LEU A 20 5.46 -16.36 3.53
CA LEU A 20 6.55 -17.02 2.82
C LEU A 20 7.71 -16.04 2.56
N GLN A 21 8.91 -16.31 3.07
CA GLN A 21 10.08 -15.50 2.77
C GLN A 21 10.52 -15.69 1.31
N ILE A 22 10.64 -14.58 0.58
CA ILE A 22 11.03 -14.54 -0.84
C ILE A 22 12.24 -13.63 -1.10
N GLY A 23 12.80 -13.03 -0.06
CA GLY A 23 14.04 -12.27 -0.15
C GLY A 23 14.71 -12.02 1.20
N ALA A 24 15.99 -11.70 1.13
CA ALA A 24 16.80 -11.33 2.28
C ALA A 24 17.80 -10.23 1.92
N GLN A 25 18.02 -9.30 2.85
CA GLN A 25 18.90 -8.12 2.71
C GLN A 25 18.55 -7.22 1.51
N VAL A 26 17.26 -7.09 1.24
CA VAL A 26 16.73 -6.26 0.15
C VAL A 26 16.63 -4.82 0.62
N SER A 27 17.13 -3.88 -0.19
CA SER A 27 16.92 -2.44 0.05
C SER A 27 15.49 -2.03 -0.31
N PRO A 28 14.94 -0.97 0.31
CA PRO A 28 13.64 -0.43 -0.07
C PRO A 28 13.51 -0.14 -1.57
N SER A 29 14.52 0.48 -2.19
CA SER A 29 14.52 0.76 -3.63
C SER A 29 14.34 -0.51 -4.50
N ARG A 30 15.06 -1.58 -4.18
CA ARG A 30 14.98 -2.85 -4.92
C ARG A 30 13.64 -3.55 -4.69
N TYR A 31 13.14 -3.49 -3.47
CA TYR A 31 11.80 -3.98 -3.13
C TYR A 31 10.72 -3.22 -3.92
N ASN A 32 10.78 -1.89 -3.95
CA ASN A 32 9.82 -1.04 -4.65
C ASN A 32 9.81 -1.33 -6.16
N THR A 33 10.98 -1.45 -6.80
CA THR A 33 11.08 -1.85 -8.21
C THR A 33 10.47 -3.23 -8.43
N PHE A 34 10.71 -4.18 -7.53
CA PHE A 34 10.16 -5.53 -7.65
C PHE A 34 8.63 -5.57 -7.52
N VAL A 35 8.06 -4.77 -6.61
CA VAL A 35 6.60 -4.64 -6.49
C VAL A 35 6.01 -3.99 -7.74
N ALA A 36 6.63 -2.91 -8.23
CA ALA A 36 6.15 -2.17 -9.41
C ALA A 36 6.25 -2.98 -10.72
N CYS A 37 7.29 -3.79 -10.88
CA CYS A 37 7.52 -4.57 -12.11
C CYS A 37 6.74 -5.89 -12.18
N ARG A 38 5.92 -6.22 -11.17
CA ARG A 38 5.33 -7.57 -11.10
C ARG A 38 4.03 -7.73 -11.86
N GLU A 39 4.04 -8.74 -12.73
CA GLU A 39 2.93 -9.29 -13.52
C GLU A 39 1.99 -10.22 -12.71
N SER A 40 2.02 -10.16 -11.37
CA SER A 40 1.31 -11.11 -10.50
C SER A 40 0.38 -10.37 -9.52
N PRO A 41 -0.83 -9.98 -9.95
CA PRO A 41 -1.75 -9.14 -9.19
C PRO A 41 -2.31 -9.80 -7.90
N GLY A 42 -1.99 -11.08 -7.65
CA GLY A 42 -2.61 -11.86 -6.59
C GLY A 42 -1.86 -11.94 -5.26
N TYR A 43 -0.70 -11.32 -5.08
CA TYR A 43 0.12 -11.46 -3.85
C TYR A 43 0.36 -10.11 -3.17
N LYS A 44 0.28 -10.08 -1.84
CA LYS A 44 0.80 -8.96 -1.03
C LYS A 44 2.20 -9.26 -0.54
N PHE A 45 3.03 -8.22 -0.56
CA PHE A 45 4.40 -8.28 -0.09
C PHE A 45 4.61 -7.40 1.14
N GLU A 46 5.54 -7.79 1.99
CA GLU A 46 5.99 -7.00 3.12
C GLU A 46 7.52 -6.98 3.16
N LEU A 47 8.11 -5.79 3.28
CA LEU A 47 9.52 -5.59 3.58
C LEU A 47 9.70 -5.32 5.07
N LYS A 48 10.48 -6.16 5.74
CA LYS A 48 10.87 -5.96 7.14
C LYS A 48 12.10 -5.06 7.25
N ALA A 49 12.30 -4.45 8.41
CA ALA A 49 13.42 -3.53 8.68
C ALA A 49 14.82 -4.16 8.53
N ASP A 50 14.92 -5.48 8.68
CA ASP A 50 16.16 -6.25 8.47
C ASP A 50 16.44 -6.55 6.98
N GLY A 51 15.58 -6.10 6.07
CA GLY A 51 15.66 -6.36 4.64
C GLY A 51 15.07 -7.69 4.21
N SER A 52 14.40 -8.43 5.09
CA SER A 52 13.66 -9.64 4.73
C SER A 52 12.36 -9.29 4.01
N VAL A 53 12.07 -9.98 2.90
CA VAL A 53 10.85 -9.76 2.10
C VAL A 53 9.97 -11.00 2.15
N PHE A 54 8.69 -10.81 2.44
CA PHE A 54 7.71 -11.89 2.56
C PHE A 54 6.55 -11.70 1.58
N VAL A 55 5.97 -12.82 1.16
CA VAL A 55 4.57 -12.87 0.72
C VAL A 55 3.72 -13.07 1.97
N VAL A 56 2.79 -12.15 2.22
CA VAL A 56 2.00 -12.14 3.46
C VAL A 56 0.53 -12.43 3.24
N ASP A 57 0.04 -12.23 2.02
CA ASP A 57 -1.36 -12.45 1.69
C ASP A 57 -1.53 -12.76 0.20
N MET A 58 -2.72 -13.27 -0.13
CA MET A 58 -3.16 -13.57 -1.48
C MET A 58 -4.57 -13.06 -1.74
N ALA A 59 -4.78 -12.36 -2.84
CA ALA A 59 -6.12 -11.93 -3.25
C ALA A 59 -6.98 -13.14 -3.66
N TYR A 60 -8.07 -13.39 -2.92
CA TYR A 60 -9.10 -14.36 -3.28
C TYR A 60 -10.35 -13.66 -3.84
N CYS A 61 -11.22 -14.36 -4.55
CA CYS A 61 -12.43 -13.73 -5.14
C CYS A 61 -13.33 -13.04 -4.11
N VAL A 62 -13.39 -13.55 -2.88
CA VAL A 62 -14.13 -12.94 -1.75
C VAL A 62 -13.44 -11.65 -1.28
N HIS A 63 -12.11 -11.66 -1.22
CA HIS A 63 -11.31 -10.48 -0.89
C HIS A 63 -11.58 -9.33 -1.87
N GLU A 64 -11.47 -9.63 -3.16
CA GLU A 64 -11.74 -8.65 -4.24
C GLU A 64 -13.19 -8.14 -4.21
N ALA A 65 -14.15 -9.02 -3.88
CA ALA A 65 -15.55 -8.61 -3.73
C ALA A 65 -15.74 -7.62 -2.58
N VAL A 66 -15.06 -7.83 -1.44
CA VAL A 66 -15.11 -6.90 -0.30
C VAL A 66 -14.43 -5.57 -0.65
N VAL A 67 -13.25 -5.61 -1.28
CA VAL A 67 -12.55 -4.42 -1.78
C VAL A 67 -13.47 -3.61 -2.69
N MET A 68 -14.11 -4.25 -3.67
CA MET A 68 -15.06 -3.61 -4.59
C MET A 68 -16.24 -2.97 -3.85
N ILE A 69 -16.85 -3.64 -2.86
CA ILE A 69 -17.97 -3.08 -2.10
C ILE A 69 -17.55 -1.82 -1.35
N LEU A 70 -16.40 -1.86 -0.68
CA LEU A 70 -15.86 -0.72 0.05
C LEU A 70 -15.54 0.45 -0.88
N GLN A 71 -14.90 0.19 -2.03
CA GLN A 71 -14.68 1.22 -3.05
C GLN A 71 -15.99 1.87 -3.50
N ARG A 72 -17.04 1.06 -3.67
CA ARG A 72 -18.37 1.55 -4.07
C ARG A 72 -18.99 2.49 -3.03
N HIS A 73 -18.76 2.27 -1.74
CA HIS A 73 -19.25 3.18 -0.70
C HIS A 73 -18.62 4.58 -0.80
N PHE A 74 -17.31 4.66 -1.04
CA PHE A 74 -16.63 5.93 -1.26
C PHE A 74 -17.06 6.60 -2.57
N ASN A 75 -17.19 5.83 -3.65
CA ASN A 75 -17.70 6.34 -4.92
C ASN A 75 -19.16 6.83 -4.83
N LEU A 76 -19.98 6.22 -3.96
CA LEU A 76 -21.34 6.71 -3.69
C LEU A 76 -21.31 8.07 -2.98
N ALA A 77 -20.38 8.27 -2.04
CA ALA A 77 -20.18 9.55 -1.36
C ALA A 77 -19.74 10.67 -2.32
N ASN A 78 -19.10 10.31 -3.45
CA ASN A 78 -18.80 11.24 -4.54
C ASN A 78 -20.03 11.67 -5.36
N GLY A 79 -21.26 11.21 -5.02
CA GLY A 79 -22.48 11.68 -5.67
C GLY A 79 -22.59 11.30 -7.16
N ALA A 80 -22.04 10.15 -7.54
CA ALA A 80 -21.90 9.69 -8.93
C ALA A 80 -20.96 10.52 -9.83
N ALA A 81 -20.17 11.43 -9.26
CA ALA A 81 -19.10 12.08 -9.98
C ALA A 81 -18.07 11.05 -10.45
N LEU A 82 -17.89 10.91 -11.76
CA LEU A 82 -16.90 10.04 -12.39
C LEU A 82 -15.59 10.77 -12.72
N ILE A 83 -15.64 12.09 -12.82
CA ILE A 83 -14.53 13.00 -13.12
C ILE A 83 -14.55 14.09 -12.03
N ASP A 84 -13.36 14.49 -11.55
CA ASP A 84 -13.18 15.49 -10.49
C ASP A 84 -13.96 15.18 -9.19
N ALA A 85 -14.14 13.89 -8.91
CA ALA A 85 -14.72 13.44 -7.66
C ALA A 85 -13.87 13.92 -6.47
N PRO A 86 -14.44 14.35 -5.33
CA PRO A 86 -13.64 14.88 -4.23
C PRO A 86 -12.73 13.83 -3.56
N ILE A 87 -13.09 12.55 -3.68
CA ILE A 87 -12.37 11.42 -3.09
C ILE A 87 -11.88 10.50 -4.21
N ASP A 88 -10.57 10.31 -4.28
CA ASP A 88 -9.94 9.25 -5.06
C ASP A 88 -9.93 7.95 -4.24
N VAL A 89 -10.26 6.85 -4.92
CA VAL A 89 -10.36 5.53 -4.30
C VAL A 89 -9.69 4.51 -5.19
N PHE A 90 -8.63 3.89 -4.69
CA PHE A 90 -7.84 2.89 -5.43
C PHE A 90 -7.83 1.56 -4.69
N GLY A 91 -7.85 0.45 -5.44
CA GLY A 91 -7.67 -0.90 -4.90
C GLY A 91 -6.31 -1.46 -5.27
N GLN A 92 -6.00 -2.65 -4.75
CA GLN A 92 -4.72 -3.33 -5.00
C GLN A 92 -4.26 -3.39 -6.47
N PRO A 93 -5.11 -3.72 -7.46
CA PRO A 93 -4.65 -3.95 -8.84
C PRO A 93 -4.29 -2.67 -9.62
N LEU A 94 -4.64 -1.49 -9.08
CA LEU A 94 -4.51 -0.18 -9.74
C LEU A 94 -3.45 0.72 -9.11
N LEU A 95 -2.66 0.20 -8.16
CA LEU A 95 -1.63 0.94 -7.42
C LEU A 95 -0.41 1.27 -8.30
N CYS A 96 -0.60 2.20 -9.23
CA CYS A 96 0.44 3.03 -9.82
C CYS A 96 0.91 4.13 -8.83
N LEU A 97 0.23 4.28 -7.68
CA LEU A 97 0.56 5.25 -6.64
C LEU A 97 0.96 4.55 -5.35
N VAL A 98 2.21 4.09 -5.36
CA VAL A 98 2.98 3.73 -4.19
C VAL A 98 2.87 4.83 -3.13
N TYR A 99 2.27 4.53 -1.98
CA TYR A 99 2.39 5.37 -0.79
C TYR A 99 3.59 4.90 0.02
N ASP A 100 4.41 5.85 0.47
CA ASP A 100 5.43 5.60 1.48
C ASP A 100 4.74 5.14 2.76
N ASP A 101 5.27 4.08 3.37
CA ASP A 101 4.91 3.67 4.72
C ASP A 101 4.84 4.90 5.65
N PRO A 102 3.77 5.08 6.45
CA PRO A 102 3.60 6.24 7.33
C PRO A 102 4.77 6.45 8.32
N GLY A 103 5.61 5.43 8.54
CA GLY A 103 6.88 5.54 9.27
C GLY A 103 8.03 6.22 8.52
N GLY A 104 7.84 6.62 7.26
CA GLY A 104 8.87 7.29 6.44
C GLY A 104 9.99 6.36 5.96
N SER A 105 9.77 5.05 5.94
CA SER A 105 10.78 4.07 5.53
C SER A 105 11.07 4.06 4.02
N GLY A 106 10.25 4.75 3.22
CA GLY A 106 10.34 4.79 1.76
C GLY A 106 9.98 3.47 1.08
N ALA A 107 9.47 2.50 1.85
CA ALA A 107 9.02 1.22 1.33
C ALA A 107 7.56 1.31 0.89
N VAL A 108 7.25 0.72 -0.27
CA VAL A 108 5.87 0.67 -0.76
C VAL A 108 5.03 -0.26 0.11
N VAL A 109 3.82 0.17 0.44
CA VAL A 109 2.81 -0.70 1.05
C VAL A 109 1.73 -1.04 0.02
N ALA A 110 1.15 -2.22 0.13
CA ALA A 110 0.04 -2.69 -0.70
C ALA A 110 -1.26 -2.74 0.14
N PRO A 111 -1.86 -1.58 0.48
CA PRO A 111 -3.13 -1.56 1.18
C PRO A 111 -4.22 -2.16 0.29
N ASP A 112 -5.24 -2.74 0.92
CA ASP A 112 -6.40 -3.26 0.18
C ASP A 112 -7.17 -2.17 -0.53
N ILE A 113 -7.28 -1.02 0.13
CA ILE A 113 -7.92 0.19 -0.36
C ILE A 113 -7.08 1.37 0.06
N CYS A 114 -6.81 2.25 -0.90
CA CYS A 114 -6.33 3.59 -0.64
C CYS A 114 -7.46 4.58 -0.90
N VAL A 115 -7.65 5.51 0.05
CA VAL A 115 -8.61 6.60 -0.06
C VAL A 115 -7.85 7.90 0.16
N SER A 116 -7.93 8.82 -0.79
CA SER A 116 -7.30 10.12 -0.67
C SER A 116 -8.20 11.23 -1.20
N PRO A 117 -8.17 12.43 -0.60
CA PRO A 117 -8.80 13.58 -1.23
C PRO A 117 -8.07 13.93 -2.52
N VAL A 118 -8.79 14.43 -3.52
CA VAL A 118 -8.14 14.96 -4.72
C VAL A 118 -7.28 16.16 -4.36
N HIS A 119 -6.05 16.19 -4.87
CA HIS A 119 -5.02 17.18 -4.53
C HIS A 119 -5.45 18.63 -4.79
N SER A 120 -6.41 18.87 -5.70
CA SER A 120 -6.98 20.20 -5.98
C SER A 120 -7.91 20.72 -4.88
N HIS A 121 -8.48 19.84 -4.04
CA HIS A 121 -9.38 20.21 -2.94
C HIS A 121 -8.65 20.38 -1.60
N VAL A 122 -7.42 19.88 -1.49
CA VAL A 122 -6.57 20.10 -0.32
C VAL A 122 -5.69 21.31 -0.60
N GLN A 123 -6.13 22.49 -0.17
CA GLN A 123 -5.22 23.62 -0.14
C GLN A 123 -4.09 23.30 0.83
N GLY A 124 -2.86 23.26 0.32
CA GLY A 124 -1.67 23.31 1.17
C GLY A 124 -1.77 24.51 2.11
N PRO A 125 -1.27 24.41 3.34
CA PRO A 125 -1.37 25.51 4.28
C PRO A 125 -0.69 26.75 3.68
N ILE A 126 -1.43 27.86 3.58
CA ILE A 126 -0.99 29.13 2.98
C ILE A 126 0.26 29.68 3.69
N LEU A 127 0.46 29.28 4.95
CA LEU A 127 1.65 29.53 5.75
C LEU A 127 2.25 28.18 6.15
N PRO A 128 3.57 27.94 5.98
CA PRO A 128 4.23 26.83 6.64
C PRO A 128 4.04 27.01 8.14
N TYR A 129 3.24 26.14 8.75
CA TYR A 129 2.91 26.26 10.16
C TYR A 129 4.19 26.04 10.98
N PRO A 130 4.57 26.95 11.90
CA PRO A 130 5.89 26.92 12.55
C PRO A 130 6.09 25.75 13.55
N ALA A 131 5.07 24.94 13.82
CA ALA A 131 5.15 23.65 14.53
C ALA A 131 3.75 23.02 14.51
N PRO A 132 3.58 21.69 14.55
CA PRO A 132 2.25 21.11 14.78
C PRO A 132 1.64 21.71 16.06
N PRO A 133 0.32 22.00 16.09
CA PRO A 133 -0.34 22.52 17.27
C PRO A 133 -0.07 21.59 18.46
N PRO A 134 0.13 22.12 19.69
CA PRO A 134 0.31 21.28 20.87
C PRO A 134 -0.86 20.29 20.96
N GLY A 135 -0.55 18.99 20.94
CA GLY A 135 -1.56 17.98 21.21
C GLY A 135 -2.05 18.12 22.64
N ASP A 136 -3.36 17.94 22.86
CA ASP A 136 -3.92 17.79 24.20
C ASP A 136 -3.33 16.54 24.85
N PHE A 137 -2.18 16.70 25.51
CA PHE A 137 -1.81 15.80 26.60
C PHE A 137 -2.77 16.09 27.74
N GLY A 138 -3.95 15.47 27.67
CA GLY A 138 -4.76 15.22 28.85
C GLY A 138 -3.90 14.43 29.82
N VAL A 139 -3.41 15.12 30.86
CA VAL A 139 -2.81 14.50 32.03
C VAL A 139 -3.90 13.71 32.74
N LEU A 140 -3.81 12.37 32.68
CA LEU A 140 -4.35 11.46 33.68
C LEU A 140 -3.29 10.41 33.99
#